data_AF-A0A852LNX5-F1
#
_entry.id   AF-A0A852LNX5-F1
#
_cell.length_a   1.000
_cell.length_b   1.000
_cell.length_c   1.000
_cell.angle_alpha   90.00
_cell.angle_beta   90.00
_cell.angle_gamma   90.00
#
_symmetry.space_group_name_H-M   'P 1'
#
loop_
_entity.id
_entity.type
_entity.pdbx_description
1 polymer ?
#
loop_
_entity_poly.entity_id
_entity_poly.type
_entity_poly.pdbx_seq_one_letter_code
_entity_poly.pdbx_strand_id
1 'polypeptide(L)'
;RCSVDNRVTRVAWLNRSSILYAGNDKWCLDPRVVLLANTNTQYSILIKDVDVYDEGPYTCSVQTDNHPKTARVHLIVQVSPKIIEISSDVSINEGGNVSLTCIATGRPDPTITWRHISPKAVGFISEDEYLEITGITREQSGEYECSASNDVAAPVVQRVKVTVNYPPYISDAKSTGVPVGQKGILLCEASAVPSAEFQWYKDDKRLAEGQKGLKVENKAFFSRLTFFNVSEQDYGNYTCVASNQLGNTNASMILYGE
;
A
#
# COMPACT_ATOMS: atom_id res chain seq x y z
N ARG A 1 38.68 15.04 -2.69
CA ARG A 1 40.00 15.35 -2.06
C ARG A 1 41.10 14.85 -2.99
N CYS A 2 42.23 15.55 -3.08
CA CYS A 2 43.40 15.14 -3.88
C CYS A 2 44.62 15.13 -2.97
N SER A 3 45.31 13.99 -2.87
CA SER A 3 46.56 13.88 -2.13
C SER A 3 47.72 14.29 -3.04
N VAL A 4 48.55 15.21 -2.57
CA VAL A 4 49.69 15.76 -3.32
C VAL A 4 50.98 15.60 -2.51
N ASP A 5 52.12 15.84 -3.13
CA ASP A 5 53.44 15.83 -2.47
C ASP A 5 54.23 17.10 -2.79
N ASN A 6 55.36 17.30 -2.09
CA ASN A 6 56.18 18.51 -2.19
C ASN A 6 56.76 18.78 -3.59
N ARG A 7 56.68 17.83 -4.55
CA ARG A 7 57.17 18.00 -5.93
C ARG A 7 56.12 18.61 -6.86
N VAL A 8 54.93 18.90 -6.34
CA VAL A 8 53.85 19.53 -7.10
C VAL A 8 54.07 21.04 -7.16
N THR A 9 54.21 21.57 -8.38
CA THR A 9 54.43 23.01 -8.63
C THR A 9 53.15 23.75 -8.97
N ARG A 10 52.15 23.06 -9.56
CA ARG A 10 50.82 23.59 -9.84
C ARG A 10 49.77 22.51 -9.61
N VAL A 11 48.59 22.91 -9.16
CA VAL A 11 47.46 22.00 -8.95
C VAL A 11 46.15 22.68 -9.34
N ALA A 12 45.24 21.93 -9.93
CA ALA A 12 43.90 22.39 -10.28
C ALA A 12 42.85 21.29 -10.10
N TRP A 13 41.64 21.71 -9.73
CA TRP A 13 40.44 20.89 -9.79
C TRP A 13 39.62 21.28 -11.01
N LEU A 14 39.16 20.28 -11.75
CA LEU A 14 38.34 20.44 -12.94
C LEU A 14 37.05 19.64 -12.79
N ASN A 15 35.92 20.21 -13.24
CA ASN A 15 34.70 19.47 -13.54
C ASN A 15 34.69 19.17 -15.04
N ARG A 16 34.82 17.90 -15.42
CA ARG A 16 35.05 17.48 -16.81
C ARG A 16 36.27 18.22 -17.40
N SER A 17 36.07 19.19 -18.28
CA SER A 17 37.12 20.03 -18.89
C SER A 17 37.18 21.45 -18.32
N SER A 18 36.23 21.85 -17.48
CA SER A 18 36.12 23.20 -16.93
C SER A 18 36.90 23.31 -15.62
N ILE A 19 37.77 24.31 -15.51
CA ILE A 19 38.56 24.56 -14.30
C ILE A 19 37.63 25.14 -13.22
N LEU A 20 37.64 24.52 -12.04
CA LEU A 20 36.93 25.02 -10.85
C LEU A 20 37.83 25.93 -10.03
N TYR A 21 39.03 25.42 -9.75
CA TYR A 21 40.07 26.06 -8.96
C TYR A 21 41.44 25.70 -9.53
N ALA A 22 42.37 26.66 -9.55
CA ALA A 22 43.78 26.45 -9.86
C ALA A 22 44.62 27.12 -8.77
N GLY A 23 45.27 26.32 -7.92
CA GLY A 23 45.86 26.81 -6.68
C GLY A 23 44.81 27.48 -5.79
N ASN A 24 45.02 28.75 -5.46
CA ASN A 24 44.06 29.55 -4.68
C ASN A 24 43.04 30.29 -5.55
N ASP A 25 43.24 30.32 -6.87
CA ASP A 25 42.40 31.08 -7.78
C ASP A 25 41.14 30.29 -8.10
N LYS A 26 39.98 30.88 -7.81
CA LYS A 26 38.68 30.33 -8.18
C LYS A 26 38.35 30.73 -9.62
N TRP A 27 38.14 29.75 -10.48
CA TRP A 27 37.81 29.96 -11.90
C TRP A 27 36.32 29.83 -12.19
N CYS A 28 35.61 28.99 -11.44
CA CYS A 28 34.17 28.84 -11.57
C CYS A 28 33.41 29.97 -10.86
N LEU A 29 32.26 30.36 -11.43
CA LEU A 29 31.36 31.34 -10.82
C LEU A 29 30.40 30.73 -9.78
N ASP A 30 30.35 29.40 -9.69
CA ASP A 30 29.42 28.70 -8.78
C ASP A 30 29.79 28.97 -7.31
N PRO A 31 28.94 29.66 -6.53
CA PRO A 31 29.24 29.98 -5.13
C PRO A 31 29.30 28.75 -4.22
N ARG A 32 28.70 27.62 -4.62
CA ARG A 32 28.69 26.36 -3.86
C ARG A 32 30.08 25.71 -3.80
N VAL A 33 30.92 25.97 -4.80
CA VAL A 33 32.27 25.41 -4.89
C VAL A 33 33.24 26.26 -4.05
N VAL A 34 33.83 25.66 -3.02
CA VAL A 34 34.75 26.35 -2.10
C VAL A 34 36.05 25.57 -1.93
N LEU A 35 37.18 26.28 -1.81
CA LEU A 35 38.47 25.67 -1.47
C LEU A 35 38.49 25.33 0.03
N LEU A 36 38.80 24.07 0.36
CA LEU A 36 38.92 23.61 1.75
C LEU A 36 40.37 23.52 2.22
N ALA A 37 41.26 23.01 1.36
CA ALA A 37 42.66 22.82 1.70
C ALA A 37 43.55 23.02 0.48
N ASN A 38 44.66 23.72 0.68
CA ASN A 38 45.75 23.85 -0.26
C ASN A 38 47.07 23.80 0.51
N THR A 39 47.56 22.59 0.77
CA THR A 39 48.79 22.32 1.50
C THR A 39 49.71 21.47 0.64
N ASN A 40 50.96 21.28 1.09
CA ASN A 40 51.93 20.44 0.38
C ASN A 40 51.57 18.93 0.38
N THR A 41 50.54 18.54 1.13
CA THR A 41 50.08 17.15 1.22
C THR A 41 48.65 16.95 0.71
N GLN A 42 47.86 18.01 0.61
CA GLN A 42 46.45 17.92 0.24
C GLN A 42 45.95 19.15 -0.52
N TYR A 43 45.22 18.89 -1.61
CA TYR A 43 44.45 19.88 -2.34
C TYR A 43 42.98 19.45 -2.44
N SER A 44 42.06 20.18 -1.81
CA SER A 44 40.66 19.76 -1.75
C SER A 44 39.70 20.93 -1.83
N ILE A 45 38.63 20.71 -2.60
CA ILE A 45 37.46 21.58 -2.69
C ILE A 45 36.25 20.88 -2.06
N LEU A 46 35.23 21.67 -1.73
CA LEU A 46 33.90 21.24 -1.34
C LEU A 46 32.89 21.82 -2.31
N ILE A 47 31.94 20.99 -2.73
CA ILE A 47 30.75 21.42 -3.46
C ILE A 47 29.60 21.31 -2.44
N LYS A 48 29.05 22.46 -2.05
CA LYS A 48 27.88 22.54 -1.16
C LYS A 48 26.61 22.26 -1.95
N ASP A 49 25.54 21.84 -1.27
CA ASP A 49 24.19 21.69 -1.84
C ASP A 49 24.22 21.00 -3.21
N VAL A 50 24.80 19.79 -3.22
CA VAL A 50 25.04 19.00 -4.43
C VAL A 50 23.71 18.70 -5.12
N ASP A 51 23.67 18.94 -6.42
CA ASP A 51 22.54 18.72 -7.31
C ASP A 51 22.85 17.53 -8.25
N VAL A 52 21.83 16.87 -8.79
CA VAL A 52 21.99 15.79 -9.78
C VAL A 52 22.80 16.21 -11.01
N TYR A 53 22.81 17.50 -11.35
CA TYR A 53 23.62 18.03 -12.45
C TYR A 53 25.11 18.10 -12.16
N ASP A 54 25.51 18.01 -10.88
CA ASP A 54 26.91 17.99 -10.49
C ASP A 54 27.56 16.62 -10.74
N GLU A 55 26.76 15.59 -11.02
CA GLU A 55 27.22 14.22 -11.29
C GLU A 55 28.20 14.16 -12.48
N GLY A 56 29.27 13.39 -12.29
CA GLY A 56 30.25 13.11 -13.33
C GLY A 56 31.71 13.13 -12.88
N PRO A 57 32.64 13.14 -13.84
CA PRO A 57 34.06 13.06 -13.55
C PRO A 57 34.64 14.42 -13.13
N TYR A 58 35.25 14.45 -11.95
CA TYR A 58 36.09 15.54 -11.48
C TYR A 58 37.55 15.11 -11.55
N THR A 59 38.40 15.99 -12.07
CA THR A 59 39.82 15.71 -12.25
C THR A 59 40.64 16.63 -11.37
N CYS A 60 41.51 16.06 -10.54
CA CYS A 60 42.63 16.77 -9.95
C CYS A 60 43.82 16.64 -10.89
N SER A 61 44.26 17.76 -11.46
CA SER A 61 45.44 17.83 -12.33
C SER A 61 46.58 18.50 -11.59
N VAL A 62 47.75 17.86 -11.55
CA VAL A 62 48.97 18.39 -10.92
C VAL A 62 50.09 18.47 -11.95
N GLN A 63 50.90 19.52 -11.86
CA GLN A 63 52.18 19.60 -12.54
C GLN A 63 53.28 19.24 -11.55
N THR A 64 54.17 18.33 -11.94
CA THR A 64 55.42 18.03 -11.21
C THR A 64 56.62 18.39 -12.06
N ASP A 65 57.82 18.40 -11.48
CA ASP A 65 59.07 18.76 -12.16
C ASP A 65 59.35 17.92 -13.42
N ASN A 66 58.84 16.67 -13.45
CA ASN A 66 59.08 15.76 -14.55
C ASN A 66 57.93 15.75 -15.56
N HIS A 67 56.68 15.58 -15.11
CA HIS A 67 55.51 15.43 -15.98
C HIS A 67 54.19 15.85 -15.28
N PRO A 68 53.15 16.25 -16.04
CA PRO A 68 51.81 16.41 -15.50
C PRO A 68 51.23 15.04 -15.09
N LYS A 69 50.47 15.02 -14.00
CA LYS A 69 49.72 13.84 -13.53
C LYS A 69 48.27 14.23 -13.25
N THR A 70 47.36 13.28 -13.45
CA THR A 70 45.93 13.49 -13.18
C THR A 70 45.36 12.36 -12.35
N ALA A 71 44.54 12.70 -11.36
CA ALA A 71 43.68 11.76 -10.65
C ALA A 71 42.22 12.12 -10.93
N ARG A 72 41.41 11.12 -11.30
CA ARG A 72 39.98 11.30 -11.59
C ARG A 72 39.13 10.67 -10.49
N VAL A 73 38.07 11.34 -10.09
CA VAL A 73 37.03 10.84 -9.20
C VAL A 73 35.68 11.05 -9.87
N HIS A 74 34.77 10.09 -9.74
CA HIS A 74 33.39 10.27 -10.20
C HIS A 74 32.53 10.65 -8.99
N LEU A 75 31.92 11.83 -9.06
CA LEU A 75 30.84 12.19 -8.15
C LEU A 75 29.58 11.50 -8.65
N ILE A 76 28.97 10.66 -7.82
CA ILE A 76 27.67 10.01 -8.07
C ILE A 76 26.67 10.65 -7.11
N VAL A 77 25.56 11.16 -7.64
CA VAL A 77 24.55 11.86 -6.84
C VAL A 77 23.37 10.94 -6.60
N GLN A 78 23.12 10.66 -5.34
CA GLN A 78 22.03 9.80 -4.90
C GLN A 78 20.80 10.62 -4.53
N VAL A 79 19.62 10.13 -4.91
CA VAL A 79 18.32 10.76 -4.64
C VAL A 79 17.42 9.71 -4.01
N SER A 80 16.83 10.03 -2.86
CA SER A 80 15.89 9.16 -2.15
C SER A 80 14.68 8.79 -3.03
N PRO A 81 14.10 7.59 -2.85
CA PRO A 81 12.99 7.14 -3.66
C PRO A 81 11.73 7.95 -3.35
N LYS A 82 10.87 8.13 -4.36
CA LYS A 82 9.58 8.82 -4.23
C LYS A 82 8.57 8.17 -5.17
N ILE A 83 7.47 7.65 -4.61
CA ILE A 83 6.31 7.20 -5.40
C ILE A 83 5.64 8.46 -5.97
N ILE A 84 5.53 8.53 -7.30
CA ILE A 84 4.95 9.65 -8.04
C ILE A 84 3.55 9.33 -8.56
N GLU A 85 3.25 8.07 -8.78
CA GLU A 85 1.96 7.59 -9.26
C GLU A 85 1.65 6.23 -8.63
N ILE A 86 0.40 6.06 -8.20
CA ILE A 86 -0.13 4.79 -7.71
C ILE A 86 -1.61 4.68 -8.11
N SER A 87 -2.07 3.47 -8.40
CA SER A 87 -3.48 3.22 -8.67
C SER A 87 -4.37 3.69 -7.51
N SER A 88 -5.56 4.20 -7.84
CA SER A 88 -6.59 4.49 -6.84
C SER A 88 -7.24 3.20 -6.31
N ASP A 89 -7.96 3.32 -5.20
CA ASP A 89 -8.79 2.23 -4.67
C ASP A 89 -9.73 1.64 -5.74
N VAL A 90 -9.86 0.31 -5.74
CA VAL A 90 -10.62 -0.44 -6.73
C VAL A 90 -11.73 -1.25 -6.04
N SER A 91 -12.92 -1.26 -6.65
CA SER A 91 -14.00 -2.18 -6.29
C SER A 91 -14.36 -3.04 -7.51
N ILE A 92 -14.29 -4.35 -7.36
CA ILE A 92 -14.47 -5.31 -8.46
C ILE A 92 -15.22 -6.53 -7.96
N ASN A 93 -15.95 -7.22 -8.84
CA ASN A 93 -16.62 -8.47 -8.48
C ASN A 93 -15.63 -9.64 -8.39
N GLU A 94 -15.93 -10.61 -7.53
CA GLU A 94 -15.18 -11.86 -7.41
C GLU A 94 -15.05 -12.57 -8.76
N GLY A 95 -13.85 -13.08 -9.05
CA GLY A 95 -13.48 -13.64 -10.35
C GLY A 95 -13.04 -12.60 -11.39
N GLY A 96 -13.12 -11.30 -11.09
CA GLY A 96 -12.59 -10.23 -11.93
C GLY A 96 -11.06 -10.18 -11.99
N ASN A 97 -10.53 -9.38 -12.91
CA ASN A 97 -9.09 -9.15 -13.05
C ASN A 97 -8.73 -7.75 -12.56
N VAL A 98 -7.69 -7.65 -11.73
CA VAL A 98 -7.17 -6.39 -11.18
C VAL A 98 -5.77 -6.14 -11.73
N SER A 99 -5.50 -4.91 -12.13
CA SER A 99 -4.15 -4.43 -12.46
C SER A 99 -3.89 -3.19 -11.62
N LEU A 100 -2.89 -3.24 -10.75
CA LEU A 100 -2.41 -2.11 -9.96
C LEU A 100 -1.05 -1.66 -10.51
N THR A 101 -0.80 -0.36 -10.45
CA THR A 101 0.41 0.28 -10.94
C THR A 101 1.00 1.14 -9.83
N CYS A 102 2.32 1.11 -9.69
CA CYS A 102 3.08 1.96 -8.78
C CYS A 102 4.39 2.38 -9.45
N ILE A 103 4.54 3.68 -9.66
CA ILE A 103 5.70 4.27 -10.33
C ILE A 103 6.44 5.14 -9.33
N ALA A 104 7.74 4.91 -9.19
CA ALA A 104 8.60 5.71 -8.33
C ALA A 104 9.83 6.22 -9.06
N THR A 105 10.34 7.34 -8.58
CA THR A 105 11.59 7.96 -9.06
C THR A 105 12.64 7.91 -7.96
N GLY A 106 13.91 7.83 -8.31
CA GLY A 106 15.03 7.84 -7.38
C GLY A 106 16.35 7.75 -8.12
N ARG A 107 17.47 7.93 -7.41
CA ARG A 107 18.82 7.64 -7.95
C ARG A 107 19.66 6.90 -6.92
N PRO A 108 20.05 5.63 -7.16
CA PRO A 108 19.71 4.80 -8.31
C PRO A 108 18.20 4.60 -8.51
N ASP A 109 17.80 4.14 -9.70
CA ASP A 109 16.40 3.83 -9.99
C ASP A 109 15.87 2.83 -8.94
N PRO A 110 14.72 3.11 -8.31
CA PRO A 110 14.24 2.31 -7.19
C PRO A 110 13.62 1.00 -7.64
N THR A 111 13.87 -0.05 -6.87
CA THR A 111 13.13 -1.32 -6.98
C THR A 111 11.76 -1.15 -6.36
N ILE A 112 10.73 -1.59 -7.08
CA ILE A 112 9.33 -1.62 -6.60
C ILE A 112 9.00 -3.02 -6.10
N THR A 113 8.32 -3.10 -4.96
CA THR A 113 7.74 -4.35 -4.47
C THR A 113 6.31 -4.14 -4.01
N TRP A 114 5.47 -5.14 -4.25
CA TRP A 114 4.08 -5.19 -3.80
C TRP A 114 3.88 -6.22 -2.70
N ARG A 115 3.05 -5.88 -1.72
CA ARG A 115 2.68 -6.78 -0.62
C ARG A 115 1.20 -6.67 -0.29
N HIS A 116 0.54 -7.82 -0.12
CA HIS A 116 -0.82 -7.86 0.43
C HIS A 116 -0.78 -7.71 1.96
N ILE A 117 -1.54 -6.76 2.50
CA ILE A 117 -1.63 -6.52 3.94
C ILE A 117 -2.68 -7.46 4.54
N SER A 118 -2.27 -8.72 4.73
CA SER A 118 -3.12 -9.76 5.33
C SER A 118 -2.30 -10.63 6.29
N PRO A 119 -2.88 -11.12 7.40
CA PRO A 119 -2.19 -12.04 8.31
C PRO A 119 -1.72 -13.34 7.63
N LYS A 120 -2.35 -13.73 6.53
CA LYS A 120 -2.00 -14.93 5.76
C LYS A 120 -0.98 -14.67 4.66
N ALA A 121 -0.69 -13.41 4.33
CA ALA A 121 0.23 -13.07 3.27
C ALA A 121 1.68 -13.31 3.71
N VAL A 122 2.47 -13.93 2.83
CA VAL A 122 3.89 -14.21 3.05
C VAL A 122 4.69 -13.57 1.92
N GLY A 123 5.67 -12.75 2.26
CA GLY A 123 6.58 -12.14 1.30
C GLY A 123 5.92 -11.12 0.36
N PHE A 124 6.60 -10.86 -0.74
CA PHE A 124 6.12 -10.00 -1.83
C PHE A 124 5.27 -10.81 -2.81
N ILE A 125 4.27 -10.16 -3.38
CA ILE A 125 3.39 -10.73 -4.41
C ILE A 125 3.79 -10.31 -5.82
N SER A 126 4.55 -9.22 -5.96
CA SER A 126 5.19 -8.77 -7.20
C SER A 126 6.43 -7.93 -6.84
N GLU A 127 7.43 -7.95 -7.71
CA GLU A 127 8.64 -7.10 -7.65
C GLU A 127 8.75 -6.20 -8.90
N ASP A 128 7.61 -5.91 -9.51
CA ASP A 128 7.47 -5.04 -10.67
C ASP A 128 6.61 -3.80 -10.33
N GLU A 129 6.67 -2.77 -11.17
CA GLU A 129 5.79 -1.59 -11.10
C GLU A 129 4.31 -1.99 -11.17
N TYR A 130 4.03 -3.13 -11.82
CA TYR A 130 2.71 -3.67 -12.04
C TYR A 130 2.42 -4.88 -11.15
N LEU A 131 1.19 -4.96 -10.67
CA LEU A 131 0.64 -6.13 -10.00
C LEU A 131 -0.66 -6.54 -10.71
N GLU A 132 -0.63 -7.70 -11.35
CA GLU A 132 -1.78 -8.29 -12.02
C GLU A 132 -2.33 -9.46 -11.21
N ILE A 133 -3.64 -9.44 -10.93
CA ILE A 133 -4.36 -10.50 -10.25
C ILE A 133 -5.51 -10.92 -11.14
N THR A 134 -5.45 -12.13 -11.68
CA THR A 134 -6.53 -12.71 -12.48
C THR A 134 -7.45 -13.55 -11.61
N GLY A 135 -8.77 -13.45 -11.81
CA GLY A 135 -9.72 -14.29 -11.07
C GLY A 135 -9.70 -14.03 -9.57
N ILE A 136 -9.72 -12.77 -9.16
CA ILE A 136 -9.54 -12.38 -7.74
C ILE A 136 -10.60 -13.01 -6.83
N THR A 137 -10.17 -13.55 -5.69
CA THR A 137 -11.07 -14.14 -4.67
C THR A 137 -11.35 -13.16 -3.53
N ARG A 138 -12.43 -13.39 -2.77
CA ARG A 138 -12.76 -12.55 -1.60
C ARG A 138 -11.66 -12.51 -0.52
N GLU A 139 -10.84 -13.56 -0.39
CA GLU A 139 -9.71 -13.60 0.57
C GLU A 139 -8.56 -12.68 0.16
N GLN A 140 -8.50 -12.30 -1.12
CA GLN A 140 -7.52 -11.36 -1.67
C GLN A 140 -8.00 -9.91 -1.54
N SER A 141 -9.21 -9.64 -1.06
CA SER A 141 -9.61 -8.27 -0.72
C SER A 141 -8.73 -7.71 0.40
N GLY A 142 -8.52 -6.40 0.41
CA GLY A 142 -7.75 -5.71 1.47
C GLY A 142 -6.86 -4.62 0.91
N GLU A 143 -5.89 -4.21 1.73
CA GLU A 143 -4.88 -3.24 1.31
C GLU A 143 -3.70 -3.93 0.63
N TYR A 144 -3.22 -3.31 -0.43
CA TYR A 144 -2.02 -3.67 -1.16
C TYR A 144 -1.02 -2.54 -1.02
N GLU A 145 0.17 -2.85 -0.51
CA GLU A 145 1.23 -1.88 -0.25
C GLU A 145 2.28 -1.97 -1.35
N CYS A 146 2.51 -0.86 -2.04
CA CYS A 146 3.68 -0.66 -2.87
C CYS A 146 4.80 -0.06 -2.02
N SER A 147 6.01 -0.60 -2.16
CA SER A 147 7.24 -0.12 -1.53
C SER A 147 8.28 0.17 -2.60
N ALA A 148 8.87 1.37 -2.59
CA ALA A 148 9.97 1.74 -3.46
C ALA A 148 11.26 1.96 -2.65
N SER A 149 12.35 1.28 -3.03
CA SER A 149 13.65 1.36 -2.35
C SER A 149 14.81 1.46 -3.33
N ASN A 150 15.82 2.25 -3.00
CA ASN A 150 17.11 2.31 -3.71
C ASN A 150 18.31 2.37 -2.76
N ASP A 151 18.13 1.95 -1.51
CA ASP A 151 19.15 1.91 -0.45
C ASP A 151 19.79 3.27 -0.07
N VAL A 152 19.30 4.39 -0.61
CA VAL A 152 19.77 5.73 -0.27
C VAL A 152 19.17 6.22 1.06
N ALA A 153 17.91 5.88 1.29
CA ALA A 153 17.13 6.26 2.47
C ALA A 153 16.14 5.14 2.82
N ALA A 154 15.32 5.35 3.85
CA ALA A 154 14.23 4.45 4.14
C ALA A 154 13.31 4.29 2.90
N PRO A 155 12.80 3.08 2.62
CA PRO A 155 11.84 2.86 1.56
C PRO A 155 10.60 3.75 1.76
N VAL A 156 10.04 4.23 0.66
CA VAL A 156 8.76 4.94 0.67
C VAL A 156 7.64 3.94 0.36
N VAL A 157 6.53 4.05 1.07
CA VAL A 157 5.40 3.13 0.94
C VAL A 157 4.10 3.89 0.70
N GLN A 158 3.24 3.33 -0.15
CA GLN A 158 1.86 3.77 -0.35
C GLN A 158 0.94 2.56 -0.48
N ARG A 159 -0.34 2.74 -0.17
CA ARG A 159 -1.32 1.65 -0.16
C ARG A 159 -2.50 1.94 -1.05
N VAL A 160 -3.05 0.88 -1.62
CA VAL A 160 -4.27 0.86 -2.43
C VAL A 160 -5.22 -0.17 -1.84
N LYS A 161 -6.49 0.19 -1.69
CA LYS A 161 -7.51 -0.74 -1.23
C LYS A 161 -8.20 -1.44 -2.41
N VAL A 162 -8.20 -2.76 -2.41
CA VAL A 162 -8.97 -3.59 -3.34
C VAL A 162 -10.15 -4.21 -2.60
N THR A 163 -11.35 -3.80 -2.99
CA THR A 163 -12.63 -4.31 -2.46
C THR A 163 -13.19 -5.33 -3.44
N VAL A 164 -13.32 -6.58 -2.99
CA VAL A 164 -13.92 -7.66 -3.80
C VAL A 164 -15.38 -7.81 -3.42
N ASN A 165 -16.28 -7.57 -4.37
CA ASN A 165 -17.72 -7.70 -4.22
C ASN A 165 -18.15 -9.15 -4.50
N TYR A 166 -18.99 -9.71 -3.64
CA TYR A 166 -19.51 -11.08 -3.77
C TYR A 166 -20.96 -11.16 -3.27
N PRO A 167 -21.78 -12.08 -3.81
CA PRO A 167 -23.17 -12.27 -3.38
C PRO A 167 -23.23 -12.80 -1.94
N PRO A 168 -24.35 -12.60 -1.23
CA PRO A 168 -24.46 -13.01 0.16
C PRO A 168 -24.43 -14.53 0.31
N TYR A 169 -23.80 -15.00 1.39
CA TYR A 169 -23.94 -16.38 1.87
C TYR A 169 -24.27 -16.35 3.37
N ILE A 170 -25.16 -17.24 3.81
CA ILE A 170 -25.50 -17.36 5.23
C ILE A 170 -24.34 -18.04 5.95
N SER A 171 -23.75 -17.37 6.94
CA SER A 171 -22.65 -17.89 7.75
C SER A 171 -23.15 -18.58 9.02
N ASP A 172 -24.28 -18.14 9.58
CA ASP A 172 -24.91 -18.79 10.73
C ASP A 172 -26.44 -18.57 10.73
N ALA A 173 -27.17 -19.63 11.08
CA ALA A 173 -28.62 -19.64 11.19
C ALA A 173 -29.05 -20.84 12.04
N LYS A 174 -29.54 -20.58 13.26
CA LYS A 174 -29.82 -21.64 14.25
C LYS A 174 -31.26 -21.61 14.74
N SER A 175 -31.88 -22.79 14.76
CA SER A 175 -33.16 -23.01 15.43
C SER A 175 -33.02 -22.74 16.93
N THR A 176 -34.09 -22.23 17.53
CA THR A 176 -34.10 -21.82 18.94
C THR A 176 -35.32 -22.40 19.65
N GLY A 177 -35.09 -23.05 20.78
CA GLY A 177 -36.12 -23.49 21.71
C GLY A 177 -36.48 -22.36 22.69
N VAL A 178 -37.76 -22.04 22.83
CA VAL A 178 -38.23 -20.99 23.74
C VAL A 178 -39.57 -21.37 24.35
N PRO A 179 -39.71 -21.42 25.69
CA PRO A 179 -41.00 -21.64 26.33
C PRO A 179 -42.02 -20.53 26.04
N VAL A 180 -43.30 -20.90 26.01
CA VAL A 180 -44.41 -19.93 25.94
C VAL A 180 -44.30 -18.93 27.09
N GLY A 181 -44.58 -17.65 26.82
CA GLY A 181 -44.47 -16.59 27.82
C GLY A 181 -43.12 -15.87 27.81
N GLN A 182 -42.08 -16.47 27.22
CA GLN A 182 -40.72 -15.93 27.25
C GLN A 182 -40.33 -15.14 26.01
N LYS A 183 -39.23 -14.41 26.12
CA LYS A 183 -38.62 -13.68 25.00
C LYS A 183 -37.83 -14.64 24.11
N GLY A 184 -38.20 -14.72 22.84
CA GLY A 184 -37.51 -15.54 21.84
C GLY A 184 -36.66 -14.69 20.90
N ILE A 185 -35.55 -15.26 20.40
CA ILE A 185 -34.68 -14.60 19.44
C ILE A 185 -34.27 -15.60 18.36
N LEU A 186 -34.49 -15.24 17.11
CA LEU A 186 -33.89 -15.88 15.95
C LEU A 186 -32.81 -14.96 15.38
N LEU A 187 -31.65 -15.52 15.09
CA LEU A 187 -30.48 -14.82 14.55
C LEU A 187 -30.08 -15.44 13.22
N CYS A 188 -29.84 -14.58 12.23
CA CYS A 188 -29.32 -14.96 10.93
C CYS A 188 -28.14 -14.06 10.58
N GLU A 189 -26.99 -14.66 10.31
CA GLU A 189 -25.75 -13.97 9.95
C GLU A 189 -25.42 -14.26 8.48
N ALA A 190 -25.01 -13.23 7.75
CA ALA A 190 -24.61 -13.37 6.36
C ALA A 190 -23.38 -12.49 6.07
N SER A 191 -22.49 -13.01 5.24
CA SER A 191 -21.35 -12.26 4.73
C SER A 191 -21.58 -11.93 3.27
N ALA A 192 -21.39 -10.65 2.93
CA ALA A 192 -21.63 -10.10 1.61
C ALA A 192 -20.85 -8.79 1.44
N VAL A 193 -20.43 -8.49 0.21
CA VAL A 193 -19.91 -7.17 -0.17
C VAL A 193 -20.54 -6.77 -1.52
N PRO A 194 -21.28 -5.65 -1.60
CA PRO A 194 -21.74 -4.80 -0.49
C PRO A 194 -22.57 -5.56 0.55
N SER A 195 -22.72 -4.97 1.75
CA SER A 195 -23.48 -5.56 2.86
C SER A 195 -24.89 -5.98 2.45
N ALA A 196 -25.36 -7.10 3.00
CA ALA A 196 -26.65 -7.65 2.65
C ALA A 196 -27.80 -6.91 3.34
N GLU A 197 -28.91 -6.78 2.62
CA GLU A 197 -30.21 -6.47 3.19
C GLU A 197 -30.91 -7.76 3.62
N PHE A 198 -31.57 -7.74 4.78
CA PHE A 198 -32.20 -8.92 5.36
C PHE A 198 -33.73 -8.80 5.37
N GLN A 199 -34.39 -9.92 5.12
CA GLN A 199 -35.84 -10.07 5.21
C GLN A 199 -36.20 -11.38 5.92
N TRP A 200 -37.27 -11.35 6.70
CA TRP A 200 -37.78 -12.52 7.42
C TRP A 200 -39.11 -12.97 6.85
N TYR A 201 -39.29 -14.28 6.76
CA TYR A 201 -40.50 -14.94 6.31
C TYR A 201 -40.93 -15.99 7.33
N LYS A 202 -42.24 -16.16 7.47
CA LYS A 202 -42.87 -17.29 8.16
C LYS A 202 -43.88 -17.92 7.20
N ASP A 203 -43.75 -19.22 6.94
CA ASP A 203 -44.63 -19.94 6.01
C ASP A 203 -44.81 -19.20 4.66
N ASP A 204 -43.68 -18.79 4.06
CA ASP A 204 -43.58 -18.01 2.81
C ASP A 204 -44.21 -16.61 2.81
N LYS A 205 -44.70 -16.13 3.96
CA LYS A 205 -45.20 -14.76 4.12
C LYS A 205 -44.14 -13.87 4.74
N ARG A 206 -43.84 -12.77 4.07
CA ARG A 206 -42.91 -11.76 4.58
C ARG A 206 -43.45 -11.16 5.88
N LEU A 207 -42.62 -11.17 6.92
CA LEU A 207 -42.92 -10.49 8.17
C LEU A 207 -42.68 -8.98 7.99
N ALA A 208 -43.69 -8.19 8.34
CA ALA A 208 -43.59 -6.73 8.25
C ALA A 208 -42.82 -6.16 9.45
N GLU A 209 -42.01 -5.13 9.20
CA GLU A 209 -41.41 -4.35 10.30
C GLU A 209 -42.52 -3.72 11.14
N GLY A 210 -42.45 -3.90 12.46
CA GLY A 210 -43.45 -3.35 13.40
C GLY A 210 -44.70 -4.21 13.62
N GLN A 211 -44.74 -5.46 13.13
CA GLN A 211 -45.79 -6.40 13.50
C GLN A 211 -45.88 -6.54 15.03
N LYS A 212 -47.08 -6.42 15.59
CA LYS A 212 -47.30 -6.40 17.04
C LYS A 212 -46.74 -7.68 17.68
N GLY A 213 -45.86 -7.52 18.67
CA GLY A 213 -45.20 -8.63 19.37
C GLY A 213 -43.83 -9.04 18.81
N LEU A 214 -43.45 -8.53 17.64
CA LEU A 214 -42.18 -8.82 16.96
C LEU A 214 -41.33 -7.56 16.80
N LYS A 215 -40.01 -7.75 16.73
CA LYS A 215 -39.05 -6.71 16.34
C LYS A 215 -37.97 -7.30 15.45
N VAL A 216 -37.81 -6.73 14.26
CA VAL A 216 -36.67 -7.01 13.38
C VAL A 216 -35.60 -5.95 13.60
N GLU A 217 -34.35 -6.38 13.74
CA GLU A 217 -33.19 -5.50 13.76
C GLU A 217 -32.17 -5.96 12.71
N ASN A 218 -31.99 -5.16 11.68
CA ASN A 218 -31.04 -5.40 10.59
C ASN A 218 -29.73 -4.65 10.86
N LYS A 219 -28.60 -5.35 10.67
CA LYS A 219 -27.24 -4.82 10.66
C LYS A 219 -26.51 -5.29 9.40
N ALA A 220 -25.32 -4.76 9.16
CA ALA A 220 -24.54 -5.05 7.94
C ALA A 220 -24.23 -6.54 7.72
N PHE A 221 -24.07 -7.33 8.78
CA PHE A 221 -23.65 -8.73 8.72
C PHE A 221 -24.63 -9.70 9.41
N PHE A 222 -25.70 -9.19 10.02
CA PHE A 222 -26.68 -10.03 10.69
C PHE A 222 -28.06 -9.36 10.76
N SER A 223 -29.09 -10.18 10.94
CA SER A 223 -30.43 -9.75 11.28
C SER A 223 -30.97 -10.55 12.45
N ARG A 224 -31.70 -9.87 13.33
CA ARG A 224 -32.30 -10.45 14.52
C ARG A 224 -33.81 -10.28 14.50
N LEU A 225 -34.55 -11.38 14.58
CA LEU A 225 -36.00 -11.39 14.79
C LEU A 225 -36.28 -11.72 16.26
N THR A 226 -36.82 -10.73 16.98
CA THR A 226 -37.13 -10.84 18.42
C THR A 226 -38.63 -10.98 18.62
N PHE A 227 -39.02 -11.95 19.45
CA PHE A 227 -40.37 -12.16 19.97
C PHE A 227 -40.37 -11.65 21.41
N PHE A 228 -41.26 -10.69 21.75
CA PHE A 228 -41.30 -10.15 23.12
C PHE A 228 -41.95 -11.11 24.11
N ASN A 229 -42.93 -11.90 23.64
CA ASN A 229 -43.64 -12.91 24.40
C ASN A 229 -44.09 -14.00 23.40
N VAL A 230 -43.44 -15.16 23.45
CA VAL A 230 -43.70 -16.29 22.54
C VAL A 230 -45.03 -16.96 22.89
N SER A 231 -45.84 -17.23 21.87
CA SER A 231 -47.07 -18.01 21.92
C SER A 231 -46.95 -19.30 21.09
N GLU A 232 -47.86 -20.26 21.29
CA GLU A 232 -47.88 -21.49 20.48
C GLU A 232 -48.02 -21.22 18.97
N GLN A 233 -48.68 -20.11 18.60
CA GLN A 233 -48.83 -19.69 17.21
C GLN A 233 -47.54 -19.14 16.61
N ASP A 234 -46.56 -18.76 17.44
CA ASP A 234 -45.26 -18.26 16.99
C ASP A 234 -44.31 -19.40 16.61
N TYR A 235 -44.53 -20.62 17.09
CA TYR A 235 -43.72 -21.77 16.67
C TYR A 235 -43.85 -22.04 15.17
N GLY A 236 -42.81 -22.68 14.62
CA GLY A 236 -42.74 -23.08 13.22
C GLY A 236 -41.46 -22.65 12.51
N ASN A 237 -41.50 -22.73 11.19
CA ASN A 237 -40.36 -22.45 10.32
C ASN A 237 -40.29 -20.96 9.98
N TYR A 238 -39.11 -20.40 10.15
CA TYR A 238 -38.77 -19.05 9.76
C TYR A 238 -37.65 -19.09 8.74
N THR A 239 -37.77 -18.32 7.67
CA THR A 239 -36.75 -18.19 6.65
C THR A 239 -36.18 -16.79 6.68
N CYS A 240 -34.86 -16.68 6.89
CA CYS A 240 -34.15 -15.42 6.65
C CYS A 240 -33.63 -15.39 5.21
N VAL A 241 -33.80 -14.26 4.54
CA VAL A 241 -33.29 -14.00 3.20
C VAL A 241 -32.29 -12.86 3.29
N ALA A 242 -31.09 -13.05 2.76
CA ALA A 242 -30.06 -12.04 2.65
C ALA A 242 -29.82 -11.73 1.16
N SER A 243 -29.84 -10.45 0.77
CA SER A 243 -29.70 -10.02 -0.63
C SER A 243 -28.77 -8.83 -0.77
N ASN A 244 -27.99 -8.78 -1.85
CA ASN A 244 -27.31 -7.57 -2.32
C ASN A 244 -27.45 -7.46 -3.85
N GLN A 245 -26.79 -6.48 -4.45
CA GLN A 245 -26.84 -6.25 -5.90
C GLN A 245 -26.30 -7.40 -6.77
N LEU A 246 -25.60 -8.37 -6.19
CA LEU A 246 -25.00 -9.51 -6.91
C LEU A 246 -25.81 -10.81 -6.76
N GLY A 247 -26.79 -10.86 -5.85
CA GLY A 247 -27.60 -12.05 -5.66
C GLY A 247 -28.27 -12.12 -4.30
N ASN A 248 -28.86 -13.28 -4.01
CA ASN A 248 -29.51 -13.55 -2.74
C ASN A 248 -29.23 -14.99 -2.28
N THR A 249 -29.46 -15.22 -0.99
CA THR A 249 -29.41 -16.53 -0.35
C THR A 249 -30.45 -16.56 0.76
N ASN A 250 -30.80 -17.75 1.24
CA ASN A 250 -31.67 -17.89 2.39
C ASN A 250 -31.24 -19.06 3.29
N ALA A 251 -31.76 -19.07 4.51
CA ALA A 251 -31.69 -20.21 5.42
C ALA A 251 -32.98 -20.30 6.25
N SER A 252 -33.41 -21.53 6.52
CA SER A 252 -34.56 -21.81 7.38
C SER A 252 -34.13 -22.24 8.77
N MET A 253 -34.85 -21.79 9.78
CA MET A 253 -34.66 -22.11 11.18
C MET A 253 -36.01 -22.32 11.86
N ILE A 254 -36.01 -23.05 12.96
CA ILE A 254 -37.23 -23.44 13.67
C ILE A 254 -37.27 -22.68 15.01
N LEU A 255 -38.40 -22.04 15.29
CA LEU A 255 -38.77 -21.67 16.66
C LEU A 255 -39.64 -22.80 17.22
N TYR A 256 -39.21 -23.43 18.30
CA TYR A 256 -39.94 -24.55 18.92
C TYR A 256 -40.05 -24.36 20.45
N GLY A 257 -40.97 -25.09 21.08
CA GLY A 257 -41.14 -25.07 22.54
C GLY A 257 -40.11 -25.99 23.21
N GLU A 258 -39.53 -25.51 24.32
CA GLU A 258 -38.77 -26.35 25.27
C GLU A 258 -39.68 -26.99 26.31
#